data_AF-A0A6J6L2P5-F1
#
_entry.id   AF-A0A6J6L2P5-F1
#
_cell.length_a   1.000
_cell.length_b   1.000
_cell.length_c   1.000
_cell.angle_alpha   90.00
_cell.angle_beta   90.00
_cell.angle_gamma   90.00
#
_symmetry.space_group_name_H-M   'P 1'
#
loop_
_entity.id
_entity.type
_entity.pdbx_description
1 polymer ?
#
loop_
_entity_poly.entity_id
_entity_poly.type
_entity_poly.pdbx_seq_one_letter_code
_entity_poly.pdbx_strand_id
1 'polypeptide(L)'
;MKAIFGSEVFPSPVLEQIGRETGVTYIDVLRDDDLLGEPGDPEHSFLGLMQFDYVTMIEALGGDATALRNLDITDVAPDTANYPQ
;
A
#
# COMPACT_ATOMS: atom_id res chain seq x y z
N MET A 1 -6.51 6.19 -16.09
CA MET A 1 -7.66 6.30 -15.15
C MET A 1 -7.47 7.52 -14.27
N LYS A 2 -8.48 7.94 -13.49
CA LYS A 2 -8.34 9.00 -12.48
C LYS A 2 -8.73 8.41 -11.13
N ALA A 3 -7.87 8.57 -10.14
CA ALA A 3 -8.09 8.06 -8.80
C ALA A 3 -7.71 9.12 -7.76
N ILE A 4 -8.32 9.00 -6.59
CA ILE A 4 -7.92 9.68 -5.35
C ILE A 4 -7.68 8.61 -4.29
N PHE A 5 -6.73 8.87 -3.41
CA PHE A 5 -6.23 7.87 -2.46
C PHE A 5 -6.49 8.31 -1.02
N GLY A 6 -6.82 7.35 -0.17
CA GLY A 6 -7.00 7.50 1.27
C GLY A 6 -6.35 6.35 2.02
N SER A 7 -6.34 6.47 3.35
CA SER A 7 -5.75 5.49 4.26
C SER A 7 -6.78 4.44 4.68
N GLU A 8 -6.36 3.19 4.83
CA GLU A 8 -7.18 2.05 5.28
C GLU A 8 -7.84 2.29 6.65
N VAL A 9 -7.14 2.99 7.54
CA VAL A 9 -7.61 3.21 8.91
C VAL A 9 -8.40 4.50 9.09
N PHE A 10 -8.47 5.34 8.05
CA PHE A 10 -9.21 6.60 8.05
C PHE A 10 -10.22 6.67 6.90
N PRO A 11 -11.35 5.95 6.98
CA PRO A 11 -12.42 6.07 6.00
C PRO A 11 -12.93 7.52 5.96
N SER A 12 -12.99 8.10 4.77
CA SER A 12 -13.36 9.50 4.56
C SER A 12 -14.61 9.61 3.71
N PRO A 13 -15.79 9.87 4.32
CA PRO A 13 -17.02 10.18 3.59
C PRO A 13 -16.85 11.38 2.64
N VAL A 14 -15.90 12.27 2.95
CA VAL A 14 -15.55 13.41 2.09
C VAL A 14 -14.87 12.95 0.81
N LEU A 15 -13.89 12.04 0.89
CA LEU A 15 -13.23 11.51 -0.30
C LEU A 15 -14.19 10.65 -1.13
N GLU A 16 -15.06 9.87 -0.49
CA GLU A 16 -16.12 9.13 -1.19
C GLU A 16 -17.06 10.07 -1.97
N GLN A 17 -17.50 11.17 -1.35
CA GLN A 17 -18.34 12.17 -2.01
C GLN A 17 -17.61 12.83 -3.19
N ILE A 18 -16.33 13.20 -3.05
CA ILE A 18 -15.52 13.74 -4.14
C ILE A 18 -15.41 12.74 -5.29
N GLY A 19 -15.19 11.46 -4.98
CA GLY A 19 -15.18 10.37 -5.97
C GLY A 19 -16.46 10.32 -6.79
N ARG A 20 -17.60 10.32 -6.10
CA ARG A 20 -18.94 10.31 -6.71
C ARG A 20 -19.24 11.56 -7.56
N GLU A 21 -18.89 12.75 -7.08
CA GLU A 21 -19.19 14.01 -7.79
C GLU A 21 -18.28 14.25 -9.00
N THR A 22 -17.03 13.80 -8.94
CA THR A 22 -16.03 14.06 -9.99
C THR A 22 -15.81 12.90 -10.94
N GLY A 23 -16.37 11.72 -10.63
CA GLY A 23 -16.21 10.50 -11.43
C GLY A 23 -14.80 9.89 -11.35
N VAL A 24 -14.09 10.13 -10.25
CA VAL A 24 -12.79 9.49 -9.97
C VAL A 24 -12.98 8.31 -9.02
N THR A 25 -12.16 7.27 -9.16
CA THR A 25 -12.19 6.12 -8.26
C THR A 25 -11.56 6.51 -6.93
N TYR A 26 -12.26 6.28 -5.82
CA TYR A 26 -11.66 6.39 -4.49
C TYR A 26 -11.04 5.04 -4.11
N ILE A 27 -9.77 5.07 -3.70
CA ILE A 27 -9.01 3.92 -3.26
C ILE A 27 -8.52 4.19 -1.85
N ASP A 28 -9.02 3.43 -0.89
CA ASP A 28 -8.89 3.68 0.54
C ASP A 28 -8.03 2.63 1.24
N VAL A 29 -7.14 1.96 0.50
CA VAL A 29 -6.34 0.85 1.03
C VAL A 29 -4.88 1.20 1.26
N LEU A 30 -4.45 2.45 1.02
CA LEU A 30 -3.05 2.82 1.27
C LEU A 30 -2.74 2.76 2.76
N ARG A 31 -1.50 2.44 3.11
CA ARG A 31 -1.08 2.21 4.49
C ARG A 31 0.10 3.11 4.85
N ASP A 32 0.08 3.68 6.05
CA ASP A 32 1.16 4.51 6.56
C ASP A 32 1.67 4.10 7.96
N ASP A 33 0.88 3.30 8.68
CA ASP A 33 1.16 2.83 10.05
C ASP A 33 1.09 1.31 10.22
N ASP A 34 0.27 0.60 9.42
CA ASP A 34 0.11 -0.85 9.46
C ASP A 34 0.95 -1.55 8.37
N LEU A 35 1.87 -2.42 8.78
CA LEU A 35 2.67 -3.22 7.85
C LEU A 35 1.84 -4.39 7.29
N LEU A 36 2.27 -4.95 6.16
CA LEU A 36 1.63 -6.14 5.58
C LEU A 36 2.06 -7.39 6.35
N GLY A 37 1.22 -8.43 6.36
CA GLY A 37 1.56 -9.70 7.00
C GLY A 37 1.80 -9.57 8.52
N GLU A 38 2.39 -10.59 9.11
CA GLU A 38 2.68 -10.67 10.55
C GLU A 38 4.15 -10.35 10.84
N PRO A 39 4.51 -9.96 12.09
CA PRO A 39 5.91 -9.74 12.45
C PRO A 39 6.81 -10.94 12.12
N GLY A 40 7.84 -10.69 11.29
CA GLY A 40 8.77 -11.69 10.78
C GLY A 40 8.49 -12.15 9.34
N ASP A 41 7.33 -11.81 8.77
CA ASP A 41 7.07 -12.02 7.35
C ASP A 41 7.91 -11.05 6.49
N PRO A 42 8.38 -11.45 5.29
CA PRO A 42 9.18 -10.59 4.42
C PRO A 42 8.49 -9.24 4.07
N GLU A 43 7.18 -9.28 3.87
CA GLU A 43 6.33 -8.14 3.58
C GLU A 43 6.01 -7.27 4.81
N HIS A 44 6.26 -7.77 6.02
CA HIS A 44 6.10 -7.02 7.28
C HIS A 44 7.29 -6.08 7.49
N SER A 45 7.49 -5.21 6.50
CA SER A 45 8.62 -4.32 6.37
C SER A 45 8.20 -3.03 5.68
N PHE A 46 8.98 -1.98 5.90
CA PHE A 46 8.79 -0.70 5.21
C PHE A 46 8.85 -0.87 3.68
N LEU A 47 9.74 -1.72 3.16
CA LEU A 47 9.81 -1.97 1.72
C LEU A 47 8.58 -2.70 1.18
N GLY A 48 8.03 -3.65 1.94
CA GLY A 48 6.75 -4.30 1.61
C GLY A 48 5.60 -3.31 1.54
N LEU A 49 5.47 -2.44 2.56
CA LEU A 49 4.46 -1.37 2.58
C LEU A 49 4.62 -0.43 1.38
N MET A 50 5.83 0.05 1.10
CA MET A 50 6.07 0.95 -0.03
C MET A 50 5.80 0.27 -1.38
N GLN A 51 6.16 -1.00 -1.54
CA GLN A 51 5.89 -1.76 -2.76
C GLN A 51 4.37 -1.86 -2.99
N PHE A 52 3.59 -2.22 -1.96
CA PHE A 52 2.14 -2.29 -2.05
C PHE A 52 1.50 -0.95 -2.41
N ASP A 53 1.88 0.13 -1.74
CA ASP A 53 1.32 1.47 -1.99
C ASP A 53 1.62 1.94 -3.42
N TYR A 54 2.86 1.80 -3.88
CA TYR A 54 3.24 2.21 -5.23
C TYR A 54 2.57 1.36 -6.31
N VAL A 55 2.49 0.04 -6.12
CA VAL A 55 1.80 -0.85 -7.04
C VAL A 55 0.33 -0.46 -7.14
N THR A 56 -0.33 -0.23 -6.01
CA THR A 56 -1.73 0.21 -5.94
C THR A 56 -1.93 1.53 -6.67
N MET A 57 -1.09 2.53 -6.42
CA MET A 57 -1.18 3.83 -7.10
C MET A 57 -0.97 3.74 -8.61
N ILE A 58 0.06 3.00 -9.05
CA ILE A 58 0.39 2.89 -10.47
C ILE A 58 -0.74 2.20 -11.24
N GLU A 59 -1.24 1.08 -10.75
CA GLU A 59 -2.30 0.32 -11.43
C GLU A 59 -3.63 1.08 -11.42
N ALA A 60 -3.97 1.74 -10.31
CA ALA A 60 -5.14 2.60 -10.20
C ALA A 60 -5.15 3.76 -11.20
N LEU A 61 -3.97 4.31 -11.52
CA LEU A 61 -3.82 5.37 -12.51
C LEU A 61 -3.75 4.81 -13.94
N GLY A 62 -3.65 3.49 -14.10
CA GLY A 62 -3.62 2.77 -15.37
C GLY A 62 -2.22 2.54 -15.94
N GLY A 63 -1.19 2.60 -15.09
CA GLY A 63 0.18 2.23 -15.44
C GLY A 63 0.47 0.75 -15.25
N ASP A 64 1.70 0.36 -15.59
CA ASP A 64 2.22 -1.00 -15.41
C ASP A 64 3.18 -1.03 -14.22
N ALA A 65 2.83 -1.81 -13.18
CA ALA A 65 3.61 -1.97 -11.97
C ALA A 65 4.49 -3.23 -11.96
N THR A 66 4.60 -3.96 -13.08
CA THR A 66 5.30 -5.26 -13.15
C THR A 66 6.73 -5.20 -12.60
N ALA A 67 7.48 -4.14 -12.91
CA ALA A 67 8.85 -3.97 -12.41
C ALA A 67 8.90 -3.86 -10.87
N LEU A 68 7.96 -3.13 -10.27
CA LEU A 68 7.90 -2.98 -8.81
C LEU A 68 7.43 -4.25 -8.11
N ARG A 69 6.49 -5.00 -8.70
CA ARG A 69 6.06 -6.31 -8.15
C ARG A 69 7.21 -7.33 -8.08
N ASN A 70 8.18 -7.21 -8.98
CA ASN A 70 9.37 -8.06 -9.03
C ASN A 70 10.55 -7.50 -8.22
N LEU A 71 10.37 -6.38 -7.52
CA LEU A 71 11.40 -5.86 -6.63
C LEU A 71 11.57 -6.84 -5.45
N ASP A 72 12.82 -7.24 -5.22
CA ASP A 72 13.18 -7.99 -4.03
C ASP A 72 13.13 -7.04 -2.82
N ILE A 73 12.19 -7.32 -1.93
CA ILE A 73 11.95 -6.55 -0.69
C ILE A 73 12.48 -7.28 0.55
N THR A 74 13.16 -8.42 0.37
CA THR A 74 13.70 -9.17 1.49
C THR A 74 14.79 -8.40 2.21
N ASP A 75 14.88 -8.58 3.53
CA ASP A 75 15.97 -7.99 4.29
C ASP A 75 17.30 -8.63 3.87
N VAL A 76 18.30 -7.78 3.60
CA VAL A 76 19.66 -8.20 3.28
C VAL A 76 20.48 -8.48 4.54
N ALA A 77 20.03 -7.98 5.69
CA ALA A 77 20.59 -8.28 6.99
C ALA A 77 19.95 -9.57 7.56
N PRO A 78 20.71 -10.40 8.31
CA PRO A 78 20.12 -11.50 9.05
C PRO A 78 19.11 -10.99 10.07
N ASP A 79 17.87 -11.49 10.00
CA ASP A 79 16.89 -11.24 11.03
C ASP A 79 17.21 -12.07 12.28
N THR A 80 17.57 -11.35 13.35
CA THR A 80 17.78 -11.92 14.69
C THR A 80 16.83 -11.28 15.71
N ALA A 81 15.80 -10.60 15.25
CA ALA A 81 14.82 -9.96 16.11
C ALA A 81 13.98 -11.01 16.83
N ASN A 82 13.54 -10.66 18.04
CA ASN A 82 12.47 -11.37 18.71
C ASN A 82 11.23 -10.49 18.62
N TYR A 83 10.12 -11.05 18.16
CA TYR A 83 8.84 -10.38 18.01
C TYR A 83 7.87 -10.83 19.13
N PRO A 84 8.01 -10.31 20.38
CA PRO A 84 7.09 -10.64 21.45
C PRO A 84 5.73 -10.00 21.15
N GLN A 85 4.73 -10.85 20.90
CA GLN A 85 3.32 -10.47 20.76
C GLN A 85 2.73 -10.09 22.11
#